data_AF-A0A927NYX3-F1
#
_entry.id   AF-A0A927NYX3-F1
#
_cell.length_a   1.000
_cell.length_b   1.000
_cell.length_c   1.000
_cell.angle_alpha   90.00
_cell.angle_beta   90.00
_cell.angle_gamma   90.00
#
_symmetry.space_group_name_H-M   'P 1'
#
loop_
_entity.id
_entity.type
_entity.pdbx_description
1 polymer ?
#
loop_
_entity_poly.entity_id
_entity_poly.type
_entity_poly.pdbx_seq_one_letter_code
_entity_poly.pdbx_strand_id
1 'polypeptide(L)' 'MAKQVYQRSKPHVNIGTIGHVDHGKTTLTAAITMVLSAA' A
#
# COMPACT_ATOMS: atom_id res chain seq x y z
N MET A 1 -16.62 12.58 14.60
CA MET A 1 -17.11 12.72 13.22
C MET A 1 -17.10 11.35 12.57
N ALA A 2 -18.22 10.89 12.01
CA ALA A 2 -18.21 9.63 11.27
C ALA A 2 -17.27 9.80 10.05
N LYS A 3 -16.25 8.93 9.95
CA LYS A 3 -15.34 8.94 8.79
C LYS A 3 -16.19 8.68 7.54
N GLN A 4 -16.08 9.52 6.53
CA GLN A 4 -16.76 9.28 5.25
C GLN A 4 -16.43 7.88 4.74
N VAL A 5 -17.44 7.18 4.22
CA VAL A 5 -17.24 5.88 3.56
C VAL A 5 -16.39 6.13 2.32
N TYR A 6 -15.23 5.49 2.26
CA TYR A 6 -14.34 5.60 1.11
C TYR A 6 -15.00 4.97 -0.12
N GLN A 7 -15.25 5.79 -1.14
CA GLN A 7 -15.81 5.35 -2.41
C GLN A 7 -14.68 4.82 -3.31
N ARG A 8 -14.75 3.54 -3.68
CA ARG A 8 -13.76 2.87 -4.55
C ARG A 8 -14.03 3.17 -6.02
N SER A 9 -13.80 4.41 -6.46
CA SER A 9 -14.04 4.82 -7.85
C SER A 9 -12.95 4.37 -8.84
N LYS A 10 -11.76 4.02 -8.34
CA LYS A 10 -10.63 3.51 -9.12
C LYS A 10 -10.63 1.97 -9.14
N PRO A 11 -10.07 1.34 -10.19
CA PRO A 11 -9.82 -0.11 -10.18
C PRO A 11 -9.06 -0.53 -8.93
N HIS A 12 -9.56 -1.56 -8.25
CA HIS A 12 -8.99 -2.06 -7.01
C HIS A 12 -8.33 -3.42 -7.26
N VAL A 13 -7.11 -3.59 -6.79
CA VAL A 13 -6.35 -4.83 -6.93
C VAL A 13 -5.88 -5.28 -5.55
N ASN A 14 -6.11 -6.56 -5.22
CA ASN A 14 -5.59 -7.18 -4.00
C ASN A 14 -4.17 -7.68 -4.27
N ILE A 15 -3.19 -7.16 -3.53
CA ILE A 15 -1.77 -7.55 -3.68
C ILE A 15 -1.13 -7.80 -2.33
N GLY A 16 0.03 -8.48 -2.33
CA GLY A 16 0.86 -8.66 -1.15
C GLY A 16 2.33 -8.85 -1.53
N THR A 17 3.23 -8.52 -0.60
CA THR A 17 4.68 -8.69 -0.77
C THR A 17 5.12 -9.99 -0.08
N ILE A 18 5.62 -10.96 -0.85
CA ILE A 18 6.05 -12.29 -0.37
C ILE A 18 7.54 -12.53 -0.63
N GLY A 19 8.18 -13.46 0.10
CA GLY A 19 9.60 -13.80 -0.06
C GLY A 19 10.34 -14.16 1.23
N HIS A 20 11.62 -14.57 1.11
CA HIS A 20 12.47 -15.02 2.22
C HIS A 20 12.73 -13.93 3.27
N VAL A 21 13.08 -14.33 4.50
CA VAL A 21 13.45 -13.40 5.59
C VAL A 21 14.60 -12.49 5.12
N ASP A 22 14.62 -11.25 5.63
CA ASP A 22 15.64 -10.23 5.30
C ASP A 22 15.71 -9.73 3.85
N HIS A 23 14.84 -10.18 2.94
CA HIS A 23 14.76 -9.66 1.56
C HIS A 23 14.01 -8.32 1.44
N GLY A 24 13.85 -7.58 2.53
CA GLY A 24 13.35 -6.20 2.47
C GLY A 24 11.86 -6.03 2.13
N LYS A 25 11.00 -7.04 2.34
CA LYS A 25 9.55 -6.94 2.07
C LYS A 25 8.90 -5.72 2.74
N THR A 26 9.16 -5.53 4.04
CA THR A 26 8.65 -4.39 4.82
C THR A 26 9.20 -3.06 4.31
N THR A 27 10.50 -3.00 4.00
CA THR A 27 11.17 -1.81 3.47
C THR A 27 10.58 -1.40 2.12
N LEU A 28 10.35 -2.36 1.22
CA LEU A 28 9.73 -2.11 -0.07
C LEU A 28 8.30 -1.59 0.06
N THR A 29 7.48 -2.20 0.93
CA THR A 29 6.12 -1.72 1.18
C THR A 29 6.12 -0.27 1.70
N ALA A 30 7.02 0.07 2.62
CA ALA A 30 7.15 1.44 3.13
C ALA A 30 7.54 2.44 2.03
N ALA A 31 8.52 2.09 1.19
CA ALA A 31 8.95 2.94 0.08
C ALA A 31 7.81 3.20 -0.94
N ILE A 32 7.01 2.18 -1.27
CA ILE A 32 5.85 2.33 -2.15
C ILE A 32 4.86 3.35 -1.57
N THR A 33 4.52 3.23 -0.28
CA THR A 33 3.61 4.17 0.38
C THR A 33 4.16 5.60 0.41
N MET A 34 5.45 5.78 0.71
CA MET A 34 6.08 7.11 0.76
C MET A 34 6.06 7.79 -0.61
N VAL A 35 6.44 7.09 -1.68
CA VAL A 35 6.50 7.65 -3.03
C VAL A 35 5.10 8.02 -3.53
N LEU A 36 4.11 7.14 -3.35
CA LEU A 36 2.75 7.40 -3.82
C LEU A 36 2.00 8.46 -3.01
N SER A 37 2.45 8.76 -1.79
CA SER A 37 1.90 9.86 -0.98
C SER A 37 2.51 11.22 -1.32
N ALA A 38 3.68 11.26 -1.96
CA ALA A 38 4.36 12.51 -2.33
C ALA A 38 3.90 13.07 -3.69
N ALA A 39 3.08 12.31 -4.43
CA ALA A 39 2.56 12.65 -5.74
C ALA A 39 1.13 13.21 -5.69
#